data_AF-A0A2C9KZZ3-F1
#
_entry.id   AF-A0A2C9KZZ3-F1
#
_cell.length_a   1.000
_cell.length_b   1.000
_cell.length_c   1.000
_cell.angle_alpha   90.00
_cell.angle_beta   90.00
_cell.angle_gamma   90.00
#
_symmetry.space_group_name_H-M   'P 1'
#
loop_
_entity.id
_entity.type
_entity.pdbx_description
1 polymer ?
#
loop_
_entity_poly.entity_id
_entity_poly.type
_entity_poly.pdbx_seq_one_letter_code
_entity_poly.pdbx_strand_id
1 'polypeptide(L)'
;MRILIVLLPLTFNAVFSEMLDTEQLEGTTTFGNNLYLISKTFVDNYEAAQKFCSDYGAYVAEIDTEEEFRFLLEFQQSKNAIYDLFISGTDAATEDKWLHQRTGAEVKFFKWVDGQPSNTWGSENCLELISYYGGGMNDMKCVYPERPIRILCEKESIE
;
A
#
# COMPACT_ATOMS: atom_id res chain seq x y z
N MET A 1 -44.65 22.91 -8.57
CA MET A 1 -43.80 22.08 -9.43
C MET A 1 -42.95 21.21 -8.53
N ARG A 2 -43.44 20.00 -8.17
CA ARG A 2 -42.70 19.07 -7.31
C ARG A 2 -41.74 18.29 -8.18
N ILE A 3 -40.44 18.46 -7.94
CA ILE A 3 -39.41 17.63 -8.54
C ILE A 3 -39.56 16.24 -7.94
N LEU A 4 -39.97 15.27 -8.75
CA LEU A 4 -39.91 13.85 -8.40
C LEU A 4 -38.44 13.43 -8.45
N ILE A 5 -37.79 13.31 -7.30
CA ILE A 5 -36.54 12.53 -7.21
C ILE A 5 -36.98 11.07 -7.08
N VAL A 6 -36.91 10.34 -8.19
CA VAL A 6 -37.06 8.88 -8.18
C VAL A 6 -35.78 8.32 -7.59
N LEU A 7 -35.74 8.15 -6.26
CA LEU A 7 -34.73 7.33 -5.62
C LEU A 7 -35.05 5.87 -5.97
N LEU A 8 -34.42 5.35 -7.02
CA LEU A 8 -34.31 3.91 -7.20
C LEU A 8 -33.59 3.37 -5.95
N PRO A 9 -34.11 2.32 -5.29
CA PRO A 9 -33.44 1.76 -4.13
C PRO A 9 -32.20 1.02 -4.64
N LEU A 10 -31.07 1.72 -4.74
CA LEU A 10 -29.79 1.04 -4.62
C LEU A 10 -29.84 0.35 -3.26
N THR A 11 -29.63 -0.96 -3.29
CA THR A 11 -29.88 -1.85 -2.14
C THR A 11 -29.20 -1.28 -0.90
N PHE A 12 -29.95 -1.11 0.20
CA PHE A 12 -29.42 -0.69 1.50
C PHE A 12 -28.16 -1.47 1.92
N ASN A 13 -28.07 -2.74 1.49
CA ASN A 13 -26.90 -3.60 1.67
C ASN A 13 -25.64 -3.15 0.90
N ALA A 14 -25.77 -2.62 -0.31
CA ALA A 14 -24.62 -2.15 -1.10
C ALA A 14 -24.05 -0.86 -0.50
N VAL A 15 -24.91 0.09 -0.14
CA VAL A 15 -24.48 1.34 0.52
C VAL A 15 -23.86 1.06 1.91
N PHE A 16 -24.38 0.06 2.65
CA PHE A 16 -23.80 -0.35 3.93
C PHE A 16 -22.44 -1.07 3.77
N SER A 17 -22.29 -1.90 2.73
CA SER A 17 -21.00 -2.54 2.39
C SER A 17 -19.96 -1.49 1.99
N GLU A 18 -20.30 -0.56 1.11
CA GLU A 18 -19.38 0.52 0.69
C GLU A 18 -18.96 1.40 1.87
N MET A 19 -19.88 1.69 2.81
CA MET A 19 -19.53 2.46 4.02
C MET A 19 -18.63 1.68 4.99
N LEU A 20 -18.81 0.37 5.15
CA LEU A 20 -17.92 -0.49 5.94
C LEU A 20 -16.51 -0.60 5.32
N ASP A 21 -16.43 -0.62 3.99
CA ASP A 21 -15.15 -0.68 3.27
C ASP A 21 -14.34 0.62 3.48
N THR A 22 -14.99 1.78 3.55
CA THR A 22 -14.28 3.04 3.87
C THR A 22 -13.79 3.15 5.32
N GLU A 23 -14.35 2.38 6.26
CA GLU A 23 -13.95 2.45 7.68
C GLU A 23 -12.54 1.90 7.92
N GLN A 24 -12.10 0.95 7.09
CA GLN A 24 -10.79 0.31 7.20
C GLN A 24 -9.68 1.08 6.47
N LEU A 25 -9.99 2.21 5.85
CA LEU A 25 -9.04 3.06 5.15
C LEU A 25 -8.68 4.30 5.97
N GLU A 26 -7.39 4.60 6.07
CA GLU A 26 -6.90 5.87 6.62
C GLU A 26 -7.12 7.01 5.61
N GLY A 27 -7.08 6.69 4.32
CA GLY A 27 -7.45 7.62 3.26
C GLY A 27 -7.06 7.12 1.89
N THR A 28 -7.48 7.88 0.90
CA THR A 28 -7.17 7.64 -0.51
C THR A 28 -6.56 8.88 -1.16
N THR A 29 -5.84 8.67 -2.26
CA THR A 29 -5.30 9.73 -3.12
C THR A 29 -5.13 9.22 -4.54
N THR A 30 -4.89 10.10 -5.49
CA THR A 30 -4.67 9.75 -6.90
C THR A 30 -3.40 10.41 -7.41
N PHE A 31 -2.59 9.67 -8.14
CA PHE A 31 -1.41 10.16 -8.84
C PHE A 31 -1.34 9.53 -10.22
N GLY A 32 -1.14 10.36 -11.25
CA GLY A 32 -1.33 9.92 -12.63
C GLY A 32 -2.73 9.34 -12.84
N ASN A 33 -2.78 8.08 -13.31
CA ASN A 33 -4.03 7.35 -13.55
C ASN A 33 -4.30 6.29 -12.47
N ASN A 34 -3.63 6.34 -11.33
CA ASN A 34 -3.75 5.32 -10.29
C ASN A 34 -4.38 5.90 -9.02
N LEU A 35 -5.21 5.08 -8.37
CA LEU A 35 -5.81 5.32 -7.06
C LEU A 35 -5.00 4.58 -6.00
N TYR A 36 -4.59 5.28 -4.96
CA TYR A 36 -3.86 4.73 -3.83
C TYR A 36 -4.71 4.75 -2.57
N LEU A 37 -4.59 3.70 -1.75
CA LEU A 37 -5.31 3.56 -0.50
C LEU A 37 -4.33 3.20 0.62
N ILE A 38 -4.43 3.85 1.78
CA ILE A 38 -3.70 3.45 2.98
C ILE A 38 -4.65 2.74 3.93
N SER A 39 -4.27 1.56 4.42
CA SER A 39 -5.04 0.85 5.46
C SER A 39 -5.02 1.61 6.79
N LYS A 40 -6.12 1.53 7.54
CA LYS A 40 -6.19 1.96 8.94
C LYS A 40 -5.69 0.86 9.89
N THR A 41 -5.88 -0.39 9.48
CA THR A 41 -5.50 -1.59 10.23
C THR A 41 -4.05 -1.98 9.97
N PHE A 42 -3.44 -2.57 10.99
CA PHE A 42 -2.11 -3.19 10.89
C PHE A 42 -2.24 -4.65 10.45
N VAL A 43 -1.17 -5.20 9.87
CA VAL A 43 -1.08 -6.61 9.49
C VAL A 43 0.20 -7.25 10.03
N ASP A 44 0.14 -8.56 10.29
CA ASP A 44 1.25 -9.34 10.85
C ASP A 44 2.08 -10.07 9.78
N ASN A 45 1.70 -9.97 8.50
CA ASN A 45 2.46 -10.54 7.39
C ASN A 45 2.08 -9.93 6.04
N TYR A 46 2.95 -10.14 5.04
CA TYR A 46 2.81 -9.61 3.69
C TYR A 46 1.66 -10.25 2.90
N GLU A 47 1.35 -11.53 3.12
CA GLU A 47 0.20 -12.19 2.47
C GLU A 47 -1.12 -11.52 2.87
N ALA A 48 -1.25 -11.12 4.14
CA ALA A 48 -2.40 -10.36 4.63
C ALA A 48 -2.47 -8.96 3.98
N ALA A 49 -1.33 -8.33 3.70
CA ALA A 49 -1.29 -7.08 2.94
C ALA A 49 -1.80 -7.26 1.49
N GLN A 50 -1.35 -8.32 0.82
CA GLN A 50 -1.83 -8.67 -0.53
C GLN A 50 -3.33 -8.93 -0.54
N LYS A 51 -3.82 -9.72 0.44
CA LYS A 51 -5.25 -10.00 0.57
C LYS A 51 -6.06 -8.72 0.81
N PHE A 52 -5.61 -7.86 1.71
CA PHE A 52 -6.28 -6.59 1.99
C PHE A 52 -6.44 -5.76 0.72
N CYS A 53 -5.36 -5.53 -0.05
CA CYS A 53 -5.48 -4.76 -1.29
C CYS A 53 -6.40 -5.46 -2.31
N SER A 54 -6.31 -6.79 -2.43
CA SER A 54 -7.17 -7.55 -3.33
C SER A 54 -8.66 -7.41 -2.98
N ASP A 55 -9.01 -7.27 -1.69
CA ASP A 55 -10.41 -7.08 -1.27
C ASP A 55 -10.98 -5.72 -1.74
N TYR A 56 -10.14 -4.73 -2.06
CA TYR A 56 -10.52 -3.46 -2.70
C TYR A 56 -10.39 -3.44 -4.23
N GLY A 57 -10.09 -4.61 -4.83
CA GLY A 57 -9.74 -4.70 -6.25
C GLY A 57 -8.48 -3.92 -6.61
N ALA A 58 -7.55 -3.85 -5.67
CA ALA A 58 -6.24 -3.20 -5.75
C ALA A 58 -5.13 -4.26 -5.58
N TYR A 59 -3.87 -3.84 -5.65
CA TYR A 59 -2.69 -4.63 -5.31
C TYR A 59 -1.79 -3.83 -4.36
N VAL A 60 -0.83 -4.48 -3.69
CA VAL A 60 0.16 -3.76 -2.88
C VAL A 60 0.95 -2.84 -3.80
N ALA A 61 1.11 -1.57 -3.46
CA ALA A 61 1.54 -0.53 -4.41
C ALA A 61 2.93 -0.79 -5.02
N GLU A 62 3.02 -0.67 -6.34
CA GLU A 62 4.25 -0.80 -7.12
C GLU A 62 4.80 0.60 -7.40
N ILE A 63 5.81 1.05 -6.65
CA ILE A 63 6.37 2.39 -6.81
C ILE A 63 7.45 2.37 -7.90
N ASP A 64 7.16 2.98 -9.05
CA ASP A 64 7.98 2.88 -10.26
C ASP A 64 8.87 4.09 -10.53
N THR A 65 8.59 5.24 -9.90
CA THR A 65 9.28 6.51 -10.18
C THR A 65 9.59 7.33 -8.93
N GLU A 66 10.57 8.23 -9.03
CA GLU A 66 10.93 9.17 -7.95
C GLU A 66 9.77 10.13 -7.66
N GLU A 67 9.07 10.59 -8.69
CA GLU A 67 7.92 11.48 -8.56
C GLU A 67 6.76 10.81 -7.81
N GLU A 68 6.46 9.56 -8.15
CA GLU A 68 5.46 8.75 -7.47
C GLU A 68 5.87 8.48 -6.01
N PHE A 69 7.10 8.04 -5.78
CA PHE A 69 7.64 7.84 -4.43
C PHE A 69 7.46 9.08 -3.55
N ARG A 70 7.86 10.26 -4.06
CA ARG A 70 7.75 11.51 -3.32
C ARG A 70 6.29 11.85 -3.00
N PHE A 71 5.41 11.69 -3.99
CA PHE A 71 3.99 11.93 -3.79
C PHE A 71 3.39 11.01 -2.72
N LEU A 72 3.71 9.71 -2.76
CA LEU A 72 3.19 8.72 -1.81
C LEU A 72 3.76 8.91 -0.41
N LEU A 73 5.03 9.32 -0.30
CA LEU A 73 5.63 9.70 0.98
C LEU A 73 4.96 10.95 1.57
N GLU A 74 4.72 11.98 0.77
CA GLU A 74 3.98 13.18 1.19
C GLU A 74 2.53 12.82 1.61
N PHE A 75 1.89 11.90 0.88
CA PHE A 75 0.56 11.39 1.22
C PHE A 75 0.55 10.65 2.56
N GLN A 76 1.50 9.76 2.82
CA GLN A 76 1.67 9.07 4.10
C GLN A 76 1.88 10.08 5.24
N GLN A 77 2.80 11.03 5.06
CA GLN A 77 3.11 12.06 6.06
C GLN A 77 1.91 12.98 6.36
N SER A 78 1.03 13.20 5.38
CA SER A 78 -0.19 14.02 5.56
C SER A 78 -1.20 13.42 6.55
N LYS A 79 -1.08 12.13 6.90
CA LYS A 79 -2.01 11.43 7.81
C LYS A 79 -1.70 11.65 9.29
N ASN A 80 -0.76 12.54 9.63
CA ASN A 80 -0.39 12.89 11.02
C ASN A 80 -0.06 11.69 11.93
N ALA A 81 0.31 10.55 11.34
CA ALA A 81 0.62 9.33 12.05
C ALA A 81 1.92 8.74 11.50
N ILE A 82 2.86 8.48 12.42
CA ILE A 82 4.14 7.85 12.13
C ILE A 82 3.89 6.34 12.11
N TYR A 83 3.58 5.82 10.93
CA TYR A 83 3.51 4.40 10.64
C TYR A 83 4.27 4.14 9.35
N ASP A 84 4.62 2.88 9.14
CA ASP A 84 5.25 2.41 7.92
C ASP A 84 4.26 1.58 7.11
N LEU A 85 4.56 1.39 5.83
CA LEU A 85 3.64 0.80 4.88
C LEU A 85 4.32 -0.32 4.12
N PHE A 86 3.70 -1.51 4.08
CA PHE A 86 4.08 -2.50 3.08
C PHE A 86 3.84 -1.92 1.68
N ILE A 87 4.84 -2.09 0.82
CA ILE A 87 4.81 -1.77 -0.61
C ILE A 87 5.25 -3.01 -1.41
N SER A 88 5.05 -3.01 -2.72
CA SER A 88 5.35 -4.17 -3.54
C SER A 88 6.84 -4.37 -3.75
N GLY A 89 7.30 -5.58 -3.48
CA GLY A 89 8.65 -6.06 -3.77
C GLY A 89 9.06 -7.15 -2.78
N THR A 90 9.57 -8.26 -3.30
CA THR A 90 10.20 -9.32 -2.50
C THR A 90 11.36 -9.95 -3.24
N ASP A 91 12.40 -10.29 -2.52
CA ASP A 91 13.57 -11.05 -2.99
C ASP A 91 13.69 -12.41 -2.27
N ALA A 92 12.63 -12.87 -1.59
CA ALA A 92 12.62 -14.14 -0.85
C ALA A 92 12.97 -15.38 -1.69
N ALA A 93 12.77 -15.31 -3.01
CA ALA A 93 13.15 -16.37 -3.93
C ALA A 93 14.65 -16.35 -4.29
N THR A 94 15.26 -15.17 -4.35
CA THR A 94 16.66 -14.95 -4.70
C THR A 94 17.07 -13.59 -4.15
N GLU A 95 17.92 -13.61 -3.13
CA GLU A 95 18.51 -12.41 -2.51
C GLU A 95 19.00 -11.40 -3.56
N ASP A 96 18.79 -10.10 -3.30
CA ASP A 96 19.10 -8.98 -4.19
C ASP A 96 18.29 -8.94 -5.50
N LYS A 97 17.39 -9.91 -5.73
CA LYS A 97 16.48 -9.93 -6.88
C LYS A 97 15.04 -9.69 -6.45
N TRP A 98 14.70 -8.41 -6.37
CA TRP A 98 13.37 -7.92 -6.00
C TRP A 98 12.36 -8.04 -7.13
N LEU A 99 11.24 -8.70 -6.85
CA LEU A 99 10.15 -8.91 -7.79
C LEU A 99 8.83 -8.37 -7.23
N HIS A 100 8.04 -7.74 -8.09
CA HIS A 100 6.64 -7.43 -7.82
C HIS A 100 5.83 -8.73 -7.79
N GLN A 101 5.09 -8.99 -6.72
CA GLN A 101 4.42 -10.27 -6.51
C GLN A 101 3.23 -10.48 -7.44
N ARG A 102 2.65 -9.40 -7.97
CA ARG A 102 1.52 -9.45 -8.90
C ARG A 102 1.95 -9.90 -10.29
N THR A 103 3.02 -9.30 -10.82
CA THR A 103 3.45 -9.47 -12.22
C THR A 103 4.67 -10.36 -12.38
N GLY A 104 5.44 -10.57 -11.31
CA GLY A 104 6.77 -11.18 -11.37
C GLY A 104 7.82 -10.30 -12.06
N ALA A 105 7.49 -9.05 -12.38
CA ALA A 105 8.44 -8.10 -12.95
C ALA A 105 9.47 -7.68 -11.89
N GLU A 106 10.69 -7.38 -12.35
CA GLU A 106 11.74 -6.85 -11.48
C GLU A 106 11.37 -5.43 -11.03
N VAL A 107 11.55 -5.15 -9.73
CA VAL A 107 11.43 -3.82 -9.16
C VAL A 107 12.58 -2.97 -9.71
N LYS A 108 12.27 -1.83 -10.32
CA LYS A 108 13.27 -0.99 -11.02
C LYS A 108 13.65 0.27 -10.26
N PHE A 109 12.79 0.72 -9.37
CA PHE A 109 12.99 1.94 -8.60
C PHE A 109 13.18 1.59 -7.13
N PHE A 110 14.24 2.16 -6.55
CA PHE A 110 14.49 2.08 -5.13
C PHE A 110 14.90 3.44 -4.59
N LYS A 111 14.34 3.79 -3.44
CA LYS A 111 14.78 4.92 -2.63
C LYS A 111 15.17 4.44 -1.24
N TRP A 112 16.20 3.60 -1.18
CA TRP A 112 16.71 3.07 0.08
C TRP A 112 17.05 4.19 1.05
N VAL A 113 16.67 3.99 2.31
CA VAL A 113 17.26 4.80 3.38
C VAL A 113 18.71 4.39 3.62
N ASP A 114 19.50 5.29 4.19
CA ASP A 114 20.92 5.05 4.41
C ASP A 114 21.16 3.74 5.18
N GLY A 115 21.91 2.82 4.55
CA GLY A 115 22.23 1.50 5.11
C GLY A 115 21.29 0.36 4.69
N GLN A 116 20.30 0.62 3.83
CA GLN A 116 19.37 -0.38 3.31
C GLN A 116 19.61 -0.73 1.83
N PRO A 117 19.20 -1.94 1.38
CA PRO A 117 18.67 -3.02 2.20
C PRO A 117 19.78 -3.66 3.05
N SER A 118 19.44 -4.04 4.28
CA SER A 118 20.41 -4.53 5.28
C SER A 118 20.34 -6.03 5.48
N ASN A 119 19.24 -6.64 5.02
CA ASN A 119 18.89 -8.04 5.19
C ASN A 119 19.20 -8.56 6.59
N THR A 120 18.64 -7.91 7.60
CA THR A 120 18.99 -8.18 8.99
C THR A 120 18.72 -9.65 9.32
N TRP A 121 19.78 -10.35 9.74
CA TRP A 121 19.79 -11.79 10.03
C TRP A 121 19.44 -12.70 8.84
N GLY A 122 19.49 -12.20 7.59
CA GLY A 122 19.13 -12.95 6.40
C GLY A 122 17.63 -13.23 6.28
N SER A 123 16.79 -12.36 6.85
CA SER A 123 15.35 -12.61 7.01
C SER A 123 14.43 -11.48 6.53
N GLU A 124 14.98 -10.39 6.00
CA GLU A 124 14.22 -9.24 5.54
C GLU A 124 14.07 -9.32 4.03
N ASN A 125 12.86 -9.62 3.56
CA ASN A 125 12.62 -9.98 2.16
C ASN A 125 11.36 -9.31 1.58
N CYS A 126 10.82 -8.31 2.26
CA CYS A 126 9.64 -7.55 1.83
C CYS A 126 9.92 -6.07 1.92
N LEU A 127 9.49 -5.31 0.92
CA LEU A 127 9.66 -3.86 0.92
C LEU A 127 8.64 -3.16 1.80
N GLU A 128 9.11 -2.11 2.46
CA GLU A 128 8.26 -1.14 3.10
C GLU A 128 8.69 0.30 2.79
N LEU A 129 7.73 1.21 2.93
CA LEU A 129 7.92 2.65 2.90
C LEU A 129 7.86 3.18 4.34
N ILE A 130 8.99 3.69 4.83
CA ILE A 130 9.09 4.27 6.16
C ILE A 130 8.86 5.78 6.13
N SER A 131 8.24 6.33 7.17
CA SER A 131 7.93 7.77 7.26
C SER A 131 8.92 8.58 8.11
N TYR A 132 9.71 7.93 8.96
CA TYR A 132 10.62 8.60 9.88
C TYR A 132 11.96 8.98 9.21
N TYR A 133 12.71 9.91 9.81
CA TYR A 133 14.01 10.42 9.30
C TYR A 133 14.00 10.95 7.85
N GLY A 134 12.87 11.47 7.37
CA GLY A 134 12.75 11.97 5.99
C GLY A 134 12.24 10.93 4.99
N GLY A 135 12.04 9.69 5.43
CA GLY A 135 11.38 8.62 4.70
C GLY A 135 12.23 7.94 3.62
N GLY A 136 11.74 6.79 3.16
CA GLY A 136 12.42 5.98 2.16
C GLY A 136 12.01 4.51 2.23
N MET A 137 12.69 3.69 1.46
CA MET A 137 12.45 2.26 1.37
C MET A 137 13.37 1.49 2.32
N ASN A 138 12.84 0.42 2.88
CA ASN A 138 13.55 -0.52 3.73
C ASN A 138 13.15 -1.95 3.34
N ASP A 139 14.07 -2.91 3.47
CA ASP A 139 13.72 -4.32 3.49
C ASP A 139 13.35 -4.74 4.92
N MET A 140 12.33 -5.57 5.05
CA MET A 140 11.85 -5.99 6.35
C MET A 140 11.30 -7.42 6.32
N LYS A 141 11.07 -7.99 7.51
CA LYS A 141 10.50 -9.33 7.63
C LYS A 141 9.09 -9.40 7.04
N CYS A 142 8.89 -10.31 6.10
CA CYS A 142 7.57 -10.55 5.50
C CYS A 142 6.54 -11.11 6.49
N VAL A 143 6.97 -11.74 7.59
CA VAL A 143 6.10 -12.40 8.58
C VAL A 143 6.57 -12.02 9.98
N TYR A 144 5.63 -11.69 10.86
CA TYR A 144 5.89 -11.19 12.21
C TYR A 144 6.82 -9.97 12.20
N PRO A 145 6.38 -8.86 11.57
CA PRO A 145 7.13 -7.62 11.57
C PRO A 145 7.40 -7.17 13.01
N GLU A 146 8.57 -6.62 13.25
CA GLU A 146 9.00 -6.24 14.61
C GLU A 146 8.23 -5.03 15.16
N ARG A 147 7.51 -4.33 14.29
CA ARG A 147 6.63 -3.20 14.60
C ARG A 147 5.33 -3.27 13.79
N PRO A 148 4.25 -2.61 14.26
CA PRO A 148 3.00 -2.53 13.51
C PRO A 148 3.21 -1.87 12.15
N ILE A 149 2.74 -2.52 11.09
CA ILE A 149 2.85 -2.02 9.72
C ILE A 149 1.47 -1.98 9.05
N ARG A 150 1.22 -0.91 8.30
CA ARG A 150 0.01 -0.72 7.49
C ARG A 150 0.32 -1.05 6.04
N ILE A 151 -0.64 -0.83 5.15
CA ILE A 151 -0.55 -1.27 3.77
C ILE A 151 -0.80 -0.07 2.86
N LEU A 152 0.07 0.12 1.87
CA LEU A 152 -0.21 0.99 0.74
C LEU A 152 -0.69 0.13 -0.43
N CYS A 153 -1.92 0.34 -0.85
CA CYS A 153 -2.49 -0.30 -2.02
C CYS A 153 -2.51 0.65 -3.21
N GLU A 154 -2.42 0.09 -4.40
CA GLU A 154 -2.55 0.76 -5.69
C GLU A 154 -3.60 0.06 -6.54
N LYS A 155 -4.40 0.85 -7.23
CA LYS A 155 -5.41 0.41 -8.17
C LYS A 155 -5.31 1.26 -9.41
N GLU A 156 -5.15 0.60 -10.56
CA GLU A 156 -5.26 1.26 -11.85
C GLU A 156 -6.68 1.86 -11.98
N SER A 157 -6.78 3.18 -12.15
CA SER A 157 -8.07 3.82 -12.40
C SER A 157 -8.46 3.53 -13.85
N ILE A 158 -9.57 2.83 -14.01
CA ILE A 158 -10.24 2.73 -15.31
C ILE A 158 -10.92 4.09 -15.52
N GLU A 159 -10.51 4.86 -16.52
CA GLU A 159 -11.30 6.00 -17.02
C GLU A 159 -12.71 5.57 -17.43
#